data_AF-A0A8J5FFB3-F1
#
_entry.id   AF-A0A8J5FFB3-F1
#
_cell.length_a   1.000
_cell.length_b   1.000
_cell.length_c   1.000
_cell.angle_alpha   90.00
_cell.angle_beta   90.00
_cell.angle_gamma   90.00
#
_symmetry.space_group_name_H-M   'P 1'
#
loop_
_entity.id
_entity.type
_entity.pdbx_description
1 polymer ?
#
loop_
_entity_poly.entity_id
_entity_poly.type
_entity_poly.pdbx_seq_one_letter_code
_entity_poly.pdbx_strand_id
1 'polypeptide(L)'
;MEVTAAVPVNGSMLISSASASASASRVEVRSVWAHNLDQEFALIRSALPFHPFVALDTEYPGVVLTSKNPYCTLTIPQRYDLIRANVDVLCIVQVGLTLSDTAGAYDFAFLVKMLTRGNKLPQTLHEFLGLVRFFFGGRVFDVKHLSKHCHGLYGGLERVASAVQVERALGCRHQSGSDSLLTWQVFFQIASRVNPELINRPEHIGTLFGLELIS
;
A
#
# COMPACT_ATOMS: atom_id res chain seq x y z
N MET A 1 -1.21 17.59 9.95
CA MET A 1 -1.26 16.37 9.15
C MET A 1 -0.25 16.53 8.05
N GLU A 2 0.84 15.77 8.13
CA GLU A 2 1.80 15.67 7.04
C GLU A 2 1.35 14.50 6.16
N VAL A 3 1.02 14.77 4.90
CA VAL A 3 0.92 13.70 3.89
C VAL A 3 2.29 13.61 3.23
N THR A 4 2.80 12.43 2.97
CA THR A 4 4.08 12.29 2.30
C THR A 4 3.94 11.38 1.11
N ALA A 5 4.16 11.91 -0.10
CA ALA A 5 3.98 11.16 -1.34
C ALA A 5 5.33 10.83 -1.96
N ALA A 6 5.57 9.54 -2.25
CA ALA A 6 6.66 9.11 -3.13
C ALA A 6 6.13 9.07 -4.57
N VAL A 7 6.54 10.04 -5.38
CA VAL A 7 6.11 10.19 -6.79
C VAL A 7 7.35 10.23 -7.68
N PRO A 8 7.41 9.47 -8.78
CA PRO A 8 8.52 9.57 -9.72
C PRO A 8 8.43 10.87 -10.51
N VAL A 9 9.57 11.55 -10.62
CA VAL A 9 9.66 12.87 -11.26
C VAL A 9 9.42 12.78 -12.78
N ASN A 10 9.49 11.59 -13.41
CA ASN A 10 9.28 11.38 -14.85
C ASN A 10 8.78 9.95 -15.24
N GLY A 11 7.63 9.52 -14.74
CA GLY A 11 6.75 8.58 -15.47
C GLY A 11 7.16 7.11 -15.68
N SER A 12 8.18 6.55 -15.02
CA SER A 12 8.32 5.10 -14.87
C SER A 12 9.23 4.66 -13.71
N MET A 13 8.92 3.54 -13.06
CA MET A 13 9.77 2.85 -12.08
C MET A 13 10.52 1.69 -12.76
N LEU A 14 11.69 1.98 -13.32
CA LEU A 14 12.66 0.94 -13.69
C LEU A 14 13.86 1.00 -12.76
N ILE A 15 14.01 -0.02 -11.92
CA ILE A 15 15.28 -0.30 -11.23
C ILE A 15 16.14 -1.09 -12.22
N SER A 16 17.02 -0.40 -12.95
CA SER A 16 17.98 -1.03 -13.86
C SER A 16 19.12 -1.67 -13.07
N SER A 17 19.32 -2.97 -13.29
CA SER A 17 20.64 -3.58 -13.14
C SER A 17 21.48 -3.26 -14.39
N ALA A 18 22.45 -2.37 -14.20
CA ALA A 18 23.62 -2.06 -15.04
C ALA A 18 23.44 -1.51 -16.47
N SER A 19 23.98 -0.29 -16.61
CA SER A 19 24.57 0.40 -17.78
C SER A 19 23.77 0.55 -19.08
N ALA A 20 22.99 1.63 -19.15
CA ALA A 20 22.95 2.58 -20.27
C ALA A 20 22.31 3.90 -19.79
N SER A 21 22.79 5.04 -20.27
CA SER A 21 22.43 6.39 -19.81
C SER A 21 20.98 6.78 -20.15
N ALA A 22 20.02 6.28 -19.38
CA ALA A 22 18.70 6.87 -19.24
C ALA A 22 18.66 7.68 -17.94
N SER A 23 18.16 8.91 -17.97
CA SER A 23 17.98 9.72 -16.76
C SER A 23 17.15 8.94 -15.75
N ALA A 24 17.80 8.46 -14.68
CA ALA A 24 17.13 7.68 -13.64
C ALA A 24 15.92 8.46 -13.12
N SER A 25 14.75 7.84 -13.12
CA SER A 25 13.54 8.41 -12.53
C SER A 25 13.79 8.61 -11.04
N ARG A 26 13.93 9.88 -10.64
CA ARG A 26 14.17 10.24 -9.25
C ARG A 26 12.86 10.08 -8.47
N VAL A 27 12.84 9.18 -7.50
CA VAL A 27 11.78 9.11 -6.50
C VAL A 27 12.04 10.20 -5.46
N GLU A 28 11.02 10.97 -5.10
CA GLU A 28 11.11 12.03 -4.10
C GLU A 28 10.04 11.85 -3.04
N VAL A 29 10.41 12.02 -1.77
CA VAL A 29 9.52 12.00 -0.61
C VAL A 29 9.10 13.45 -0.35
N ARG A 30 7.85 13.78 -0.64
CA ARG A 30 7.35 15.18 -0.64
C ARG A 30 6.47 15.45 0.57
N SER A 31 6.86 16.39 1.44
CA SER A 31 6.03 16.78 2.59
C SER A 31 4.85 17.65 2.16
N VAL A 32 3.65 17.25 2.57
CA VAL A 32 2.39 17.91 2.26
C VAL A 32 1.76 18.44 3.55
N TRP A 33 1.43 19.71 3.55
CA TRP A 33 0.87 20.50 4.63
C TRP A 33 -0.39 21.22 4.13
N ALA A 34 -1.09 21.91 5.04
CA ALA A 34 -2.31 22.64 4.68
C ALA A 34 -2.11 23.65 3.53
N HIS A 35 -0.93 24.28 3.43
CA HIS A 35 -0.67 25.32 2.43
C HIS A 35 -0.35 24.79 1.02
N ASN A 36 0.09 23.53 0.88
CA ASN A 36 0.42 22.91 -0.41
C ASN A 36 -0.41 21.65 -0.70
N LEU A 37 -1.45 21.38 0.11
CA LEU A 37 -2.31 20.21 -0.01
C LEU A 37 -2.89 20.06 -1.42
N ASP A 38 -3.51 21.12 -1.93
CA ASP A 38 -4.17 21.09 -3.24
C ASP A 38 -3.17 20.86 -4.39
N GLN A 39 -1.97 21.45 -4.29
CA GLN A 39 -0.91 21.29 -5.27
C GLN A 39 -0.43 19.84 -5.33
N GLU A 40 -0.16 19.24 -4.17
CA GLU A 40 0.36 17.87 -4.08
C GLU A 40 -0.71 16.84 -4.44
N PHE A 41 -1.98 17.09 -4.09
CA PHE A 41 -3.09 16.26 -4.55
C PHE A 41 -3.31 16.35 -6.06
N ALA A 42 -3.06 17.52 -6.69
CA ALA A 42 -3.07 17.62 -8.15
C ALA A 42 -1.97 16.75 -8.78
N LEU A 43 -0.77 16.75 -8.20
CA LEU A 43 0.33 15.87 -8.65
C LEU A 43 -0.04 14.39 -8.49
N ILE A 44 -0.55 13.98 -7.33
CA ILE A 44 -1.04 12.60 -7.09
C ILE A 44 -2.08 12.21 -8.14
N ARG A 45 -3.08 13.06 -8.39
CA ARG A 45 -4.13 12.80 -9.40
C ARG A 45 -3.57 12.62 -10.80
N SER A 46 -2.53 13.37 -11.15
CA SER A 46 -1.84 13.24 -12.45
C SER A 46 -0.95 12.00 -12.55
N ALA A 47 -0.43 11.51 -11.42
CA ALA A 47 0.46 10.35 -11.36
C ALA A 47 -0.28 9.00 -11.30
N LEU A 48 -1.46 8.96 -10.67
CA LEU A 48 -2.28 7.75 -10.50
C LEU A 48 -2.56 6.95 -11.80
N PRO A 49 -2.81 7.57 -12.97
CA PRO A 49 -2.99 6.82 -14.23
C PRO A 49 -1.78 5.97 -14.63
N PHE A 50 -0.59 6.40 -14.23
CA PHE A 50 0.66 5.74 -14.55
C PHE A 50 1.13 4.83 -13.40
N HIS A 51 0.77 5.15 -12.17
CA HIS A 51 1.21 4.47 -10.94
C HIS A 51 0.00 3.97 -10.13
N PRO A 52 -0.68 2.89 -10.56
CA PRO A 52 -1.97 2.46 -10.02
C PRO A 52 -1.88 1.70 -8.68
N PHE A 53 -0.68 1.42 -8.17
CA PHE A 53 -0.50 0.80 -6.86
C PHE A 53 -0.25 1.87 -5.81
N VAL A 54 -0.91 1.72 -4.66
CA VAL A 54 -0.77 2.61 -3.52
C VAL A 54 -0.34 1.79 -2.31
N ALA A 55 0.82 2.11 -1.75
CA ALA A 55 1.18 1.68 -0.39
C ALA A 55 0.90 2.82 0.59
N LEU A 56 0.47 2.46 1.79
CA LEU A 56 0.05 3.39 2.83
C LEU A 56 0.72 3.02 4.15
N ASP A 57 1.13 4.04 4.88
CA ASP A 57 1.57 3.92 6.27
C ASP A 57 1.08 5.13 7.06
N THR A 58 0.94 5.01 8.37
CA THR A 58 0.42 6.10 9.23
C THR A 58 1.17 6.14 10.54
N GLU A 59 1.48 7.36 10.99
CA GLU A 59 2.04 7.59 12.33
C GLU A 59 0.97 8.20 13.23
N TYR A 60 0.84 7.65 14.43
CA TYR A 60 -0.08 8.08 15.47
C TYR A 60 0.56 7.91 16.87
N PRO A 61 0.03 8.53 17.94
CA PRO A 61 0.65 8.56 19.26
C PRO A 61 0.69 7.22 20.03
N GLY A 62 0.80 6.09 19.34
CA GLY A 62 0.82 4.75 19.91
C GLY A 62 -0.54 4.27 20.41
N VAL A 63 -0.52 3.38 21.39
CA VAL A 63 -1.72 2.81 22.03
C VAL A 63 -1.85 3.40 23.42
N VAL A 64 -2.99 4.05 23.71
CA VAL A 64 -3.26 4.74 24.99
C VAL A 64 -4.23 3.97 25.88
N LEU A 65 -5.18 3.24 25.28
CA LEU A 65 -6.09 2.36 26.01
C LEU A 65 -5.57 0.93 25.94
N THR A 66 -5.48 0.27 27.10
CA THR A 66 -4.98 -1.12 27.22
C THR A 66 -6.06 -2.05 27.76
N SER A 67 -6.06 -3.31 27.31
CA SER A 67 -6.88 -4.36 27.91
C SER A 67 -6.27 -4.89 29.22
N LYS A 68 -7.11 -5.41 30.12
CA LYS A 68 -6.65 -6.10 31.34
C LYS A 68 -5.98 -7.44 31.02
N ASN A 69 -6.40 -8.10 29.95
CA ASN A 69 -5.82 -9.36 29.50
C ASN A 69 -4.72 -9.10 28.47
N PRO A 70 -3.67 -9.95 28.40
CA PRO A 70 -2.65 -9.85 27.36
C PRO A 70 -3.27 -9.84 25.95
N TYR A 71 -2.73 -9.02 25.03
CA TYR A 71 -3.30 -8.87 23.69
C TYR A 71 -3.42 -10.22 22.94
N CYS A 72 -2.43 -11.11 23.13
CA CYS A 72 -2.42 -12.43 22.52
C CYS A 72 -3.58 -13.34 22.97
N THR A 73 -4.21 -13.07 24.12
CA THR A 73 -5.34 -13.86 24.65
C THR A 73 -6.71 -13.27 24.29
N LEU A 74 -6.77 -12.11 23.64
CA LEU A 74 -8.04 -11.47 23.25
C LEU A 74 -8.66 -12.15 22.02
N THR A 75 -9.98 -12.26 22.01
CA THR A 75 -10.74 -12.66 20.81
C THR A 75 -10.68 -11.59 19.74
N ILE A 76 -10.95 -11.94 18.48
CA ILE A 76 -10.93 -10.97 17.36
C ILE A 76 -11.90 -9.79 17.59
N PRO A 77 -13.16 -9.99 18.03
CA PRO A 77 -14.04 -8.86 18.39
C PRO A 77 -13.44 -7.97 19.49
N GLN A 78 -12.86 -8.55 20.53
CA GLN A 78 -12.23 -7.79 21.62
C GLN A 78 -11.01 -6.99 21.14
N ARG A 79 -10.23 -7.53 20.19
CA ARG A 79 -9.11 -6.80 19.57
C ARG A 79 -9.64 -5.62 18.76
N TYR A 80 -10.68 -5.84 17.97
CA TYR A 80 -11.31 -4.77 17.20
C TYR A 80 -11.87 -3.68 18.10
N ASP A 81 -12.58 -4.03 19.18
CA ASP A 81 -13.12 -3.07 20.14
C ASP A 81 -12.00 -2.23 20.78
N LEU A 82 -10.85 -2.85 21.11
CA LEU A 82 -9.69 -2.15 21.64
C LEU A 82 -9.07 -1.19 20.61
N ILE A 83 -8.96 -1.62 19.34
CA ILE A 83 -8.47 -0.77 18.25
C ILE A 83 -9.41 0.41 18.06
N ARG A 84 -10.72 0.15 17.95
CA ARG A 84 -11.75 1.17 17.81
C ARG A 84 -11.67 2.20 18.94
N ALA A 85 -11.64 1.75 20.19
CA ALA A 85 -11.59 2.64 21.34
C ALA A 85 -10.33 3.53 21.35
N ASN A 86 -9.17 3.01 20.90
CA ASN A 86 -7.97 3.82 20.72
C ASN A 86 -8.11 4.81 19.57
N VAL A 87 -8.58 4.36 18.41
CA VAL A 87 -8.74 5.21 17.22
C VAL A 87 -9.74 6.35 17.47
N ASP A 88 -10.81 6.11 18.23
CA ASP A 88 -11.82 7.13 18.56
C ASP A 88 -11.26 8.29 19.42
N VAL A 89 -10.15 8.07 20.15
CA VAL A 89 -9.54 9.08 21.05
C VAL A 89 -8.19 9.60 20.55
N LEU A 90 -7.62 9.00 19.51
CA LEU A 90 -6.32 9.37 18.96
C LEU A 90 -6.48 10.15 17.67
N CYS A 91 -5.58 11.12 17.47
CA CYS A 91 -5.43 11.78 16.19
C CYS A 91 -4.29 11.15 15.39
N ILE A 92 -4.45 11.08 14.07
CA ILE A 92 -3.37 10.75 13.15
C ILE A 92 -2.39 11.93 13.10
N VAL A 93 -1.09 11.63 13.19
CA VAL A 93 -0.01 12.63 13.12
C VAL A 93 0.46 12.79 11.67
N GLN A 94 0.74 11.67 10.99
CA GLN A 94 1.19 11.65 9.59
C GLN A 94 0.54 10.49 8.80
N VAL A 95 0.42 10.69 7.49
CA VAL A 95 -0.01 9.66 6.52
C VAL A 95 0.98 9.61 5.37
N GLY A 96 1.54 8.44 5.11
CA GLY A 96 2.42 8.17 3.98
C GLY A 96 1.67 7.52 2.84
N LEU A 97 1.94 7.97 1.62
CA LEU A 97 1.42 7.39 0.39
C LEU A 97 2.59 7.16 -0.57
N THR A 98 2.64 5.98 -1.17
CA THR A 98 3.60 5.69 -2.24
C THR A 98 2.84 5.21 -3.45
N LEU A 99 3.06 5.89 -4.59
CA LEU A 99 2.49 5.51 -5.87
C LEU A 99 3.54 4.73 -6.67
N SER A 100 3.17 3.57 -7.20
CA SER A 100 4.06 2.78 -8.04
C SER A 100 3.38 2.22 -9.29
N ASP A 101 4.18 2.07 -10.35
CA ASP A 101 3.81 1.51 -11.64
C ASP A 101 4.38 0.11 -11.80
N THR A 102 3.51 -0.89 -11.63
CA THR A 102 3.71 -2.23 -12.16
C THR A 102 2.39 -2.72 -12.79
N ALA A 103 1.99 -2.07 -13.91
CA ALA A 103 0.89 -2.34 -14.88
C ALA A 103 -0.57 -2.55 -14.36
N GLY A 104 -1.66 -2.07 -15.00
CA GLY A 104 -1.86 -1.31 -16.24
C GLY A 104 -3.36 -0.95 -16.48
N ALA A 105 -3.66 0.31 -16.86
CA ALA A 105 -5.03 0.82 -17.06
C ALA A 105 -5.66 0.44 -18.42
N TYR A 106 -4.85 0.23 -19.47
CA TYR A 106 -5.32 -0.35 -20.74
C TYR A 106 -5.83 -1.78 -20.51
N ASP A 107 -5.22 -2.53 -19.59
CA ASP A 107 -5.63 -3.88 -19.22
C ASP A 107 -6.93 -3.88 -18.43
N PHE A 108 -7.16 -2.95 -17.50
CA PHE A 108 -8.47 -2.74 -16.89
C PHE A 108 -9.54 -2.36 -17.92
N ALA A 109 -9.18 -1.57 -18.93
CA ALA A 109 -10.08 -1.23 -20.02
C ALA A 109 -10.41 -2.45 -20.92
N PHE A 110 -9.44 -3.30 -21.28
CA PHE A 110 -9.72 -4.55 -22.01
C PHE A 110 -10.43 -5.61 -21.13
N LEU A 111 -10.13 -5.66 -19.84
CA LEU A 111 -10.75 -6.57 -18.87
C LEU A 111 -12.19 -6.20 -18.57
N VAL A 112 -12.50 -4.94 -18.26
CA VAL A 112 -13.89 -4.48 -18.13
C VAL A 112 -14.63 -4.75 -19.44
N LYS A 113 -14.01 -4.53 -20.61
CA LYS A 113 -14.60 -4.84 -21.93
C LYS A 113 -14.90 -6.33 -22.13
N MET A 114 -14.04 -7.23 -21.66
CA MET A 114 -14.22 -8.70 -21.69
C MET A 114 -15.27 -9.18 -20.66
N LEU A 115 -15.20 -8.65 -19.43
CA LEU A 115 -16.10 -8.89 -18.30
C LEU A 115 -17.52 -8.35 -18.57
N THR A 116 -17.67 -7.43 -19.53
CA THR A 116 -18.93 -6.99 -20.11
C THR A 116 -19.26 -7.64 -21.47
N ARG A 117 -18.69 -8.81 -21.81
CA ARG A 117 -18.93 -9.64 -23.02
C ARG A 117 -18.61 -8.98 -24.37
N GLY A 118 -17.50 -8.24 -24.44
CA GLY A 118 -17.02 -7.61 -25.67
C GLY A 118 -17.80 -6.36 -26.10
N ASN A 119 -18.77 -5.93 -25.29
CA ASN A 119 -19.51 -4.68 -25.49
C ASN A 119 -18.55 -3.48 -25.55
N LYS A 120 -18.95 -2.41 -26.24
CA LYS A 120 -18.23 -1.13 -26.15
C LYS A 120 -18.17 -0.74 -24.68
N LEU A 121 -16.99 -0.27 -24.24
CA LEU A 121 -16.81 0.23 -22.88
C LEU A 121 -17.84 1.31 -22.56
N PRO A 122 -18.25 1.45 -21.29
CA PRO A 122 -19.17 2.50 -20.91
C PRO A 122 -18.71 3.84 -21.47
N GLN A 123 -19.62 4.56 -22.14
CA GLN A 123 -19.31 5.87 -22.72
C GLN A 123 -18.93 6.89 -21.64
N THR A 124 -19.29 6.60 -20.38
CA THR A 124 -18.98 7.42 -19.22
C THR A 124 -18.02 6.71 -18.26
N LEU A 125 -17.08 7.47 -17.69
CA LEU A 125 -16.02 6.96 -16.79
C LEU A 125 -16.54 6.45 -15.44
N HIS A 126 -17.67 6.98 -14.94
CA HIS A 126 -18.26 6.59 -13.64
C HIS A 126 -18.79 5.15 -13.65
N GLU A 127 -19.40 4.74 -14.76
CA GLU A 127 -19.87 3.38 -14.96
C GLU A 127 -18.71 2.42 -15.22
N PHE A 128 -17.68 2.87 -15.95
CA PHE A 128 -16.44 2.11 -16.11
C PHE A 128 -15.75 1.85 -14.76
N LEU A 129 -15.63 2.87 -13.90
CA LEU A 129 -15.01 2.72 -12.58
C LEU A 129 -15.93 2.04 -11.56
N GLY A 130 -17.25 2.09 -11.74
CA GLY A 130 -18.22 1.26 -11.04
C GLY A 130 -18.03 -0.22 -11.37
N LEU A 131 -17.80 -0.57 -12.64
CA LEU A 131 -17.37 -1.90 -13.07
C LEU A 131 -15.97 -2.22 -12.56
N VAL A 132 -15.04 -1.27 -12.45
CA VAL A 132 -13.72 -1.51 -11.84
C VAL A 132 -13.80 -1.74 -10.34
N ARG A 133 -14.66 -1.06 -9.59
CA ARG A 133 -14.88 -1.34 -8.16
C ARG A 133 -15.73 -2.58 -7.91
N PHE A 134 -16.61 -2.91 -8.83
CA PHE A 134 -17.41 -4.13 -8.80
C PHE A 134 -16.59 -5.37 -9.18
N PHE A 135 -15.76 -5.29 -10.23
CA PHE A 135 -14.87 -6.36 -10.67
C PHE A 135 -13.52 -6.40 -9.92
N PHE A 136 -13.05 -5.25 -9.39
CA PHE A 136 -11.72 -5.10 -8.78
C PHE A 136 -11.68 -4.28 -7.48
N GLY A 137 -12.81 -4.13 -6.78
CA GLY A 137 -12.69 -3.94 -5.34
C GLY A 137 -11.85 -5.10 -4.79
N GLY A 138 -10.79 -4.84 -4.00
CA GLY A 138 -10.09 -5.92 -3.28
C GLY A 138 -8.79 -6.45 -3.89
N ARG A 139 -7.72 -5.67 -3.75
CA ARG A 139 -6.36 -6.19 -3.52
C ARG A 139 -5.67 -5.35 -2.45
N VAL A 140 -6.29 -5.29 -1.28
CA VAL A 140 -5.66 -4.74 -0.08
C VAL A 140 -4.84 -5.86 0.53
N PHE A 141 -3.52 -5.67 0.57
CA PHE A 141 -2.60 -6.62 1.18
C PHE A 141 -1.97 -5.97 2.40
N ASP A 142 -2.14 -6.62 3.53
CA ASP A 142 -1.35 -6.31 4.72
C ASP A 142 0.01 -7.04 4.60
N VAL A 143 1.09 -6.28 4.43
CA VAL A 143 2.46 -6.84 4.30
C VAL A 143 2.86 -7.66 5.51
N LYS A 144 2.36 -7.33 6.71
CA LYS A 144 2.63 -8.07 7.94
C LYS A 144 1.89 -9.41 7.95
N HIS A 145 0.67 -9.43 7.44
CA HIS A 145 -0.08 -10.67 7.20
C HIS A 145 0.64 -11.56 6.19
N LEU A 146 1.07 -11.00 5.04
CA LEU A 146 1.81 -11.77 4.03
C LEU A 146 3.12 -12.33 4.57
N SER A 147 3.88 -11.52 5.33
CA SER A 147 5.18 -11.92 5.89
C SER A 147 5.06 -13.13 6.82
N LYS A 148 3.98 -13.24 7.60
CA LYS A 148 3.70 -14.40 8.48
C LYS A 148 3.63 -15.73 7.71
N HIS A 149 3.29 -15.68 6.42
CA HIS A 149 3.18 -16.85 5.54
C HIS A 149 4.47 -17.13 4.74
N CYS A 150 5.56 -16.40 5.05
CA CYS A 150 6.89 -16.61 4.49
C CYS A 150 7.84 -17.11 5.59
N HIS A 151 8.56 -18.20 5.33
CA HIS A 151 9.51 -18.74 6.30
C HIS A 151 10.63 -17.73 6.60
N GLY A 152 10.88 -17.46 7.88
CA GLY A 152 11.95 -16.55 8.31
C GLY A 152 11.63 -15.06 8.28
N LEU A 153 10.41 -14.65 7.88
CA LEU A 153 9.99 -13.25 7.91
C LEU A 153 9.14 -12.96 9.16
N TYR A 154 9.71 -12.25 10.13
CA TYR A 154 9.04 -11.90 11.39
C TYR A 154 9.58 -10.59 11.97
N GLY A 155 8.78 -9.95 12.82
CA GLY A 155 9.11 -8.66 13.46
C GLY A 155 8.48 -7.46 12.78
N GLY A 156 9.04 -6.27 13.02
CA GLY A 156 8.60 -5.02 12.41
C GLY A 156 9.11 -4.83 10.98
N LEU A 157 8.59 -3.82 10.28
CA LEU A 157 8.86 -3.55 8.86
C LEU A 157 10.36 -3.55 8.50
N GLU A 158 11.20 -2.89 9.30
CA GLU A 158 12.67 -2.84 9.09
C GLU A 158 13.34 -4.23 9.10
N ARG A 159 12.91 -5.09 10.01
CA ARG A 159 13.47 -6.44 10.13
C ARG A 159 13.03 -7.29 8.94
N VAL A 160 11.77 -7.16 8.53
CA VAL A 160 11.25 -7.84 7.33
C VAL A 160 11.98 -7.34 6.09
N ALA A 161 12.16 -6.02 5.93
CA ALA A 161 12.90 -5.41 4.83
C ALA A 161 14.33 -5.95 4.73
N SER A 162 15.05 -5.94 5.85
CA SER A 162 16.41 -6.51 5.94
C SER A 162 16.43 -7.99 5.53
N ALA A 163 15.44 -8.79 5.97
CA ALA A 163 15.36 -10.21 5.66
C ALA A 163 15.05 -10.49 4.17
N VAL A 164 14.34 -9.58 3.49
CA VAL A 164 14.10 -9.65 2.03
C VAL A 164 15.11 -8.83 1.22
N GLN A 165 16.23 -8.42 1.84
CA GLN A 165 17.31 -7.66 1.21
C GLN A 165 16.84 -6.35 0.55
N VAL A 166 15.88 -5.68 1.20
CA VAL A 166 15.43 -4.34 0.85
C VAL A 166 16.03 -3.36 1.85
N GLU A 167 16.79 -2.40 1.35
CA GLU A 167 17.26 -1.26 2.13
C GLU A 167 16.35 -0.06 1.93
N ARG A 168 16.20 0.74 2.99
CA ARG A 168 15.43 1.99 2.94
C ARG A 168 16.10 2.96 1.97
N ALA A 169 15.46 3.14 0.82
CA ALA A 169 16.03 3.96 -0.25
C ALA A 169 16.04 5.46 0.09
N LEU A 170 15.03 5.97 0.80
CA LEU A 170 14.83 7.40 1.06
C LEU A 170 14.11 7.64 2.40
N GLY A 171 14.47 8.72 3.09
CA GLY A 171 13.83 9.18 4.32
C GLY A 171 14.28 8.44 5.59
N CYS A 172 13.65 8.74 6.72
CA CYS A 172 13.96 8.16 8.03
C CYS A 172 12.89 7.15 8.48
N ARG A 173 13.30 6.22 9.34
CA ARG A 173 12.37 5.36 10.07
C ARG A 173 11.43 6.20 10.94
N HIS A 174 10.16 5.79 11.06
CA HIS A 174 9.12 6.52 11.79
C HIS A 174 8.71 7.83 11.12
N GLN A 175 8.78 7.84 9.80
CA GLN A 175 8.22 8.88 8.96
C GLN A 175 7.34 8.18 7.93
N SER A 176 6.04 8.42 8.01
CA SER A 176 5.04 7.62 7.29
C SER A 176 5.30 7.55 5.78
N GLY A 177 5.81 8.60 5.14
CA GLY A 177 6.17 8.56 3.70
C GLY A 177 7.34 7.67 3.34
N SER A 178 8.36 7.64 4.22
CA SER A 178 9.50 6.74 4.06
C SER A 178 9.08 5.30 4.32
N ASP A 179 8.23 5.09 5.34
CA ASP A 179 7.69 3.79 5.72
C ASP A 179 6.68 3.24 4.71
N SER A 180 5.87 4.07 4.05
CA SER A 180 4.99 3.64 2.95
C SER A 180 5.79 3.20 1.71
N LEU A 181 6.93 3.85 1.43
CA LEU A 181 7.82 3.45 0.33
C LEU A 181 8.50 2.12 0.64
N LEU A 182 9.02 1.96 1.85
CA LEU A 182 9.61 0.70 2.30
C LEU A 182 8.55 -0.42 2.30
N THR A 183 7.32 -0.12 2.69
CA THR A 183 6.17 -1.05 2.62
C THR A 183 5.92 -1.53 1.20
N TRP A 184 5.90 -0.62 0.22
CA TRP A 184 5.79 -1.00 -1.20
C TRP A 184 6.93 -1.90 -1.65
N GLN A 185 8.18 -1.54 -1.33
CA GLN A 185 9.36 -2.30 -1.74
C GLN A 185 9.38 -3.71 -1.15
N VAL A 186 8.99 -3.84 0.12
CA VAL A 186 8.85 -5.15 0.78
C VAL A 186 7.71 -5.95 0.17
N PHE A 187 6.54 -5.34 -0.04
CA PHE A 187 5.43 -5.98 -0.72
C PHE A 187 5.87 -6.52 -2.09
N PHE A 188 6.52 -5.68 -2.91
CA PHE A 188 6.98 -6.05 -4.23
C PHE A 188 7.98 -7.21 -4.18
N GLN A 189 8.91 -7.23 -3.22
CA GLN A 189 9.82 -8.35 -3.07
C GLN A 189 9.12 -9.64 -2.67
N ILE A 190 8.17 -9.57 -1.73
CA ILE A 190 7.39 -10.74 -1.33
C ILE A 190 6.60 -11.27 -2.53
N ALA A 191 5.88 -10.38 -3.21
CA ALA A 191 5.00 -10.66 -4.34
C ALA A 191 5.74 -11.10 -5.61
N SER A 192 7.01 -10.76 -5.78
CA SER A 192 7.76 -11.05 -7.01
C SER A 192 8.82 -12.13 -6.85
N ARG A 193 9.38 -12.32 -5.65
CA ARG A 193 10.55 -13.20 -5.45
C ARG A 193 10.40 -14.18 -4.30
N VAL A 194 9.87 -13.74 -3.15
CA VAL A 194 9.84 -14.61 -1.96
C VAL A 194 8.72 -15.64 -2.07
N ASN A 195 7.49 -15.20 -2.35
CA ASN A 195 6.34 -16.08 -2.50
C ASN A 195 5.27 -15.45 -3.40
N PRO A 196 5.45 -15.50 -4.73
CA PRO A 196 4.55 -14.84 -5.69
C PRO A 196 3.11 -15.34 -5.64
N GLU A 197 2.89 -16.56 -5.15
CA GLU A 197 1.54 -17.14 -5.09
C GLU A 197 0.65 -16.50 -4.01
N LEU A 198 1.21 -15.81 -3.02
CA LEU A 198 0.41 -15.22 -1.93
C LEU A 198 -0.55 -14.14 -2.42
N ILE A 199 -0.17 -13.35 -3.42
CA ILE A 199 -1.02 -12.26 -3.92
C ILE A 199 -2.20 -12.76 -4.77
N ASN A 200 -2.16 -14.03 -5.18
CA ASN A 200 -3.20 -14.67 -5.99
C ASN A 200 -4.23 -15.42 -5.13
N ARG A 201 -3.98 -15.54 -3.84
CA ARG A 201 -4.78 -16.31 -2.89
C ARG A 201 -5.85 -15.44 -2.23
N PRO A 202 -7.15 -15.75 -2.39
CA PRO A 202 -8.24 -14.90 -1.90
C PRO A 202 -8.24 -14.75 -0.37
N GLU A 203 -7.73 -15.72 0.38
CA GLU A 203 -7.63 -15.67 1.85
C GLU A 203 -6.66 -14.57 2.36
N HIS A 204 -5.81 -14.04 1.49
CA HIS A 204 -4.90 -12.94 1.82
C HIS A 204 -5.42 -11.57 1.37
N ILE A 205 -6.46 -11.53 0.53
CA ILE A 205 -7.06 -10.29 0.05
C ILE A 205 -7.97 -9.72 1.12
N GLY A 206 -7.66 -8.50 1.60
CA GLY A 206 -8.46 -7.81 2.61
C GLY A 206 -8.29 -8.34 4.04
N THR A 207 -7.43 -9.34 4.24
CA THR A 207 -7.13 -9.88 5.57
C THR A 207 -6.05 -9.04 6.25
N LEU A 208 -6.35 -8.54 7.45
CA LEU A 208 -5.47 -7.68 8.24
C LEU A 208 -4.84 -8.46 9.40
N PHE A 209 -3.55 -8.24 9.63
CA PHE A 209 -2.81 -8.93 10.67
C PHE A 209 -3.42 -8.68 12.06
N GLY A 210 -3.74 -9.74 12.78
CA GLY A 210 -4.33 -9.69 14.12
C GLY A 210 -5.86 -9.54 14.14
N LEU A 211 -6.50 -9.36 12.97
CA LEU A 211 -7.95 -9.29 12.77
C LEU A 211 -8.43 -10.36 11.78
N GLU A 212 -7.71 -11.47 11.67
CA GLU A 212 -8.05 -12.55 10.76
C GLU A 212 -9.40 -13.18 11.17
N LEU A 213 -10.42 -13.05 10.32
CA LEU A 213 -11.67 -13.77 10.49
C LEU A 213 -11.38 -15.24 10.20
N ILE A 214 -11.44 -16.07 11.23
CA ILE A 214 -11.40 -17.52 11.05
C ILE A 214 -12.71 -17.91 10.37
N SER A 215 -12.63 -18.27 9.10
CA SER A 215 -13.73 -18.91 8.36
C SER A 215 -13.88 -20.37 8.76
#